data_AF-A0A0S9QBV3-F1
#
_entry.id   AF-A0A0S9QBV3-F1
#
_cell.length_a   1.000
_cell.length_b   1.000
_cell.length_c   1.000
_cell.angle_alpha   90.00
_cell.angle_beta   90.00
_cell.angle_gamma   90.00
#
_symmetry.space_group_name_H-M   'P 1'
#
loop_
_entity.id
_entity.type
_entity.pdbx_description
1 polymer ?
#
loop_
_entity_poly.entity_id
_entity_poly.type
_entity_poly.pdbx_seq_one_letter_code
_entity_poly.pdbx_strand_id
1 'polypeptide(L)'
;MTLPAHVALIATLTERLRAGPSATAVLEAWCAARGLSRAELRAERLPGPETAPTDAQRHRLALTGDAPSRHRRVRLVCGPHVLSIADNWYVAARLTPAMNHALAETDVPFGRVVHALAPMRRTLAVRTLYAAAAPPSAAAPLFSIAALLATPDGVPFCEVEEVYLGAVLGGTA
;
A
#
# COMPACT_ATOMS: atom_id res chain seq x y z
N MET A 1 -31.16 -8.62 7.47
CA MET A 1 -30.87 -8.22 6.08
C MET A 1 -29.42 -8.60 5.81
N THR A 2 -29.15 -9.54 4.91
CA THR A 2 -27.79 -9.98 4.59
C THR A 2 -27.06 -8.89 3.82
N LEU A 3 -25.87 -8.49 4.26
CA LEU A 3 -25.04 -7.52 3.52
C LEU A 3 -24.75 -8.07 2.11
N PRO A 4 -24.73 -7.23 1.06
CA PRO A 4 -24.31 -7.66 -0.26
C PRO A 4 -22.91 -8.26 -0.22
N ALA A 5 -22.67 -9.33 -0.99
CA ALA A 5 -21.42 -10.09 -0.94
C ALA A 5 -20.17 -9.21 -1.16
N HIS A 6 -20.25 -8.23 -2.08
CA HIS A 6 -19.15 -7.29 -2.33
C HIS A 6 -18.86 -6.39 -1.12
N VAL A 7 -19.88 -5.96 -0.37
CA VAL A 7 -19.71 -5.16 0.85
C VAL A 7 -19.01 -5.98 1.94
N ALA A 8 -19.41 -7.23 2.11
CA ALA A 8 -18.77 -8.14 3.07
C ALA A 8 -17.31 -8.43 2.71
N LEU A 9 -17.01 -8.57 1.41
CA LEU A 9 -15.64 -8.76 0.92
C LEU A 9 -14.77 -7.51 1.11
N ILE A 10 -15.31 -6.32 0.82
CA ILE A 10 -14.63 -5.05 1.09
C ILE A 10 -14.29 -4.97 2.58
N ALA A 11 -15.26 -5.18 3.46
CA ALA A 11 -15.05 -5.12 4.91
C ALA A 11 -13.98 -6.13 5.37
N THR A 12 -14.02 -7.37 4.85
CA THR A 12 -13.04 -8.41 5.18
C THR A 12 -11.63 -8.01 4.77
N LEU A 13 -11.46 -7.51 3.54
CA LEU A 13 -10.16 -7.09 3.04
C LEU A 13 -9.63 -5.86 3.80
N THR A 14 -10.49 -4.86 4.02
CA THR A 14 -10.15 -3.67 4.80
C THR A 14 -9.62 -4.05 6.17
N GLU A 15 -10.28 -4.98 6.87
CA GLU A 15 -9.83 -5.41 8.19
C GLU A 15 -8.48 -6.14 8.15
N ARG A 16 -8.29 -7.04 7.18
CA ARG A 16 -7.00 -7.73 6.98
C ARG A 16 -5.86 -6.75 6.71
N LEU A 17 -6.10 -5.74 5.88
CA LEU A 17 -5.09 -4.72 5.58
C LEU A 17 -4.89 -3.74 6.74
N ARG A 18 -5.92 -3.44 7.51
CA ARG A 18 -5.83 -2.59 8.70
C ARG A 18 -4.98 -3.23 9.80
N ALA A 19 -5.17 -4.53 10.04
CA ALA A 19 -4.50 -5.30 11.08
C ALA A 19 -3.17 -5.92 10.62
N GLY A 20 -2.98 -6.10 9.31
CA GLY A 20 -1.81 -6.76 8.74
C GLY A 20 -0.51 -5.98 8.90
N PRO A 21 0.62 -6.67 9.12
CA PRO A 21 1.92 -6.03 9.28
C PRO A 21 2.48 -5.46 7.97
N SER A 22 1.96 -5.90 6.82
CA SER A 22 2.37 -5.47 5.49
C SER A 22 1.22 -5.58 4.50
N ALA A 23 0.93 -4.50 3.76
CA ALA A 23 -0.06 -4.53 2.69
C ALA A 23 0.36 -5.50 1.57
N THR A 24 1.66 -5.57 1.24
CA THR A 24 2.22 -6.52 0.26
C THR A 24 1.88 -7.96 0.62
N ALA A 25 2.19 -8.39 1.85
CA ALA A 25 1.95 -9.77 2.27
C ALA A 25 0.45 -10.11 2.32
N VAL A 26 -0.38 -9.16 2.76
CA VAL A 26 -1.83 -9.33 2.78
C VAL A 26 -2.37 -9.48 1.36
N LEU A 27 -1.93 -8.65 0.41
CA LEU A 27 -2.39 -8.71 -0.98
C LEU A 27 -1.92 -9.97 -1.70
N GLU A 28 -0.71 -10.45 -1.45
CA GLU A 28 -0.21 -11.73 -1.97
C GLU A 28 -1.06 -12.89 -1.49
N ALA A 29 -1.29 -12.98 -0.18
CA ALA A 29 -2.15 -14.01 0.41
C ALA A 29 -3.60 -13.91 -0.09
N TRP A 30 -4.09 -12.68 -0.29
CA TRP A 30 -5.42 -12.42 -0.83
C TRP A 30 -5.56 -12.87 -2.28
N CYS A 31 -4.56 -12.56 -3.12
CA CYS A 31 -4.51 -13.03 -4.50
C CYS A 31 -4.57 -14.56 -4.60
N ALA A 32 -3.76 -15.24 -3.79
CA ALA A 32 -3.74 -16.70 -3.75
C ALA A 32 -5.08 -17.26 -3.26
N ALA A 33 -5.60 -16.76 -2.13
CA ALA A 33 -6.85 -17.24 -1.53
C ALA A 33 -8.08 -17.04 -2.42
N ARG A 34 -8.06 -16.03 -3.29
CA ARG A 34 -9.16 -15.72 -4.22
C ARG A 34 -8.96 -16.24 -5.63
N GLY A 35 -7.81 -16.85 -5.93
CA GLY A 35 -7.47 -17.28 -7.28
C GLY A 35 -7.40 -16.13 -8.30
N LEU A 36 -7.03 -14.92 -7.87
CA LEU A 36 -6.93 -13.73 -8.73
C LEU A 36 -5.80 -13.89 -9.77
N SER A 37 -4.64 -14.37 -9.32
CA SER A 37 -3.48 -14.65 -10.16
C SER A 37 -2.50 -15.55 -9.41
N ARG A 38 -1.72 -16.33 -10.17
CA ARG A 38 -0.54 -17.04 -9.66
C ARG A 38 0.75 -16.24 -9.85
N ALA A 39 0.69 -15.11 -10.57
CA ALA A 39 1.82 -14.23 -10.74
C ALA A 39 2.16 -13.52 -9.42
N GLU A 40 3.43 -13.20 -9.23
CA GLU A 40 3.87 -12.41 -8.09
C GLU A 40 3.26 -11.00 -8.12
N LEU A 41 3.06 -10.43 -6.93
CA LEU A 41 2.67 -9.04 -6.79
C LEU A 41 3.83 -8.12 -7.24
N ARG A 42 3.54 -7.21 -8.16
CA ARG A 42 4.49 -6.21 -8.67
C ARG A 42 4.07 -4.80 -8.25
N ALA A 43 5.04 -3.92 -8.04
CA ALA A 43 4.84 -2.51 -7.74
C ALA A 43 5.34 -1.64 -8.89
N GLU A 44 4.51 -1.53 -9.92
CA GLU A 44 4.82 -0.81 -11.14
C GLU A 44 4.81 0.71 -10.86
N ARG A 45 5.93 1.37 -11.16
CA ARG A 45 6.07 2.81 -10.92
C ARG A 45 5.15 3.62 -11.84
N LEU A 46 4.41 4.55 -11.25
CA LEU A 46 3.63 5.52 -12.01
C LEU A 46 4.50 6.77 -12.23
N PRO A 47 4.66 7.23 -13.49
CA PRO A 47 5.40 8.46 -13.77
C PRO A 47 4.63 9.67 -13.23
N GLY A 48 5.37 10.69 -12.81
CA GLY A 48 4.80 11.93 -12.30
C GLY A 48 5.82 12.73 -11.49
N PRO A 49 5.50 13.99 -11.16
CA PRO A 49 6.33 14.78 -10.27
C PRO A 49 6.40 14.12 -8.89
N GLU A 50 7.55 14.24 -8.22
CA GLU A 50 7.66 13.90 -6.82
C GLU A 50 6.88 14.91 -5.97
N THR A 51 6.08 14.42 -5.04
CA THR A 51 5.31 15.24 -4.10
C THR A 51 6.05 15.30 -2.77
N ALA A 52 6.36 16.51 -2.30
CA ALA A 52 6.94 16.70 -0.98
C ALA A 52 5.96 16.25 0.13
N PRO A 53 6.46 15.70 1.25
CA PRO A 53 5.61 15.38 2.39
C PRO A 53 5.02 16.65 3.01
N THR A 54 3.77 16.58 3.44
CA THR A 54 3.11 17.63 4.26
C THR A 54 3.80 17.79 5.60
N ASP A 55 3.64 18.93 6.29
CA ASP A 55 4.23 19.16 7.62
C ASP A 55 3.85 18.07 8.63
N ALA A 56 2.61 17.58 8.57
CA ALA A 56 2.15 16.50 9.42
C ALA A 56 2.89 15.17 9.12
N GLN A 57 3.14 14.87 7.84
CA GLN A 57 3.97 13.74 7.42
C GLN A 57 5.42 13.93 7.85
N ARG A 58 5.99 15.13 7.70
CA ARG A 58 7.35 15.44 8.16
C ARG A 58 7.51 15.21 9.65
N HIS A 59 6.53 15.66 10.44
CA HIS A 59 6.51 15.43 11.89
C HIS A 59 6.43 13.94 12.24
N ARG A 60 5.51 13.18 11.61
CA ARG A 60 5.39 11.73 11.84
C ARG A 60 6.63 10.95 11.41
N LEU A 61 7.29 11.38 10.34
CA LEU A 61 8.56 10.85 9.87
C LEU A 61 9.76 11.37 10.68
N ALA A 62 9.57 12.19 11.71
CA ALA A 62 10.64 12.77 12.50
C ALA A 62 11.74 13.39 11.60
N LEU A 63 11.33 14.17 10.59
CA LEU A 63 12.25 14.90 9.73
C LEU A 63 12.63 16.22 10.40
N THR A 64 13.93 16.50 10.47
CA THR A 64 14.50 17.73 11.03
C THR A 64 15.00 18.64 9.91
N GLY A 65 14.79 19.95 10.02
CA GLY A 65 15.27 20.92 9.00
C GLY A 65 14.73 20.57 7.61
N ASP A 66 15.61 20.49 6.61
CA ASP A 66 15.31 20.09 5.23
C ASP A 66 15.66 18.62 4.93
N ALA A 67 15.66 17.76 5.95
CA ALA A 67 15.99 16.34 5.77
C ALA A 67 15.19 15.73 4.60
N PRO A 68 15.87 15.12 3.61
CA PRO A 68 15.22 14.69 2.38
C PRO A 68 14.36 13.45 2.62
N SER A 69 13.15 13.46 2.05
CA SER A 69 12.38 12.25 1.78
C SER A 69 12.26 12.07 0.28
N ARG A 70 12.10 10.82 -0.15
CA ARG A 70 11.79 10.46 -1.53
C ARG A 70 10.31 10.14 -1.64
N HIS A 71 9.71 10.51 -2.76
CA HIS A 71 8.34 10.13 -3.09
C HIS A 71 8.32 9.07 -4.20
N ARG A 72 7.58 7.98 -3.97
CA ARG A 72 7.40 6.91 -4.95
C ARG A 72 5.94 6.53 -5.05
N ARG A 73 5.32 6.89 -6.18
CA ARG A 73 3.97 6.48 -6.54
C ARG A 73 3.98 5.22 -7.40
N VAL A 74 3.19 4.23 -7.00
CA VAL A 74 3.09 2.94 -7.71
C VAL A 74 1.65 2.47 -7.82
N ARG A 75 1.42 1.55 -8.75
CA ARG A 75 0.28 0.65 -8.69
C ARG A 75 0.74 -0.75 -8.29
N LEU A 76 0.02 -1.39 -7.37
CA LEU A 76 0.24 -2.79 -7.03
C LEU A 76 -0.59 -3.68 -7.95
N VAL A 77 0.10 -4.56 -8.66
CA VAL A 77 -0.47 -5.38 -9.73
C VAL A 77 -0.27 -6.86 -9.43
N CYS A 78 -1.34 -7.63 -9.59
CA CYS A 78 -1.35 -9.08 -9.42
C CYS A 78 -1.91 -9.71 -10.70
N GLY A 79 -1.02 -10.22 -11.57
CA GLY A 79 -1.40 -10.61 -12.94
C GLY A 79 -1.94 -9.41 -13.73
N PRO A 80 -3.16 -9.46 -14.29
CA PRO A 80 -3.77 -8.33 -15.00
C PRO A 80 -4.48 -7.33 -14.06
N HIS A 81 -4.55 -7.61 -12.76
CA HIS A 81 -5.37 -6.85 -11.82
C HIS A 81 -4.57 -5.75 -11.11
N VAL A 82 -5.00 -4.50 -11.29
CA VAL A 82 -4.50 -3.37 -10.50
C VAL A 82 -5.26 -3.30 -9.18
N LEU A 83 -4.62 -3.75 -8.10
CA LEU A 83 -5.28 -3.90 -6.80
C LEU A 83 -5.32 -2.60 -6.00
N SER A 84 -4.26 -1.80 -6.09
CA SER A 84 -4.16 -0.53 -5.39
C SER A 84 -3.22 0.45 -6.09
N ILE A 85 -3.36 1.72 -5.73
CA ILE A 85 -2.40 2.79 -6.01
C ILE A 85 -1.84 3.24 -4.66
N ALA A 86 -0.52 3.38 -4.57
CA ALA A 86 0.14 3.76 -3.32
C ALA A 86 1.17 4.86 -3.54
N ASP A 87 1.14 5.85 -2.67
CA ASP A 87 2.14 6.89 -2.53
C ASP A 87 3.01 6.58 -1.31
N ASN A 88 4.32 6.46 -1.51
CA ASN A 88 5.28 6.19 -0.44
C ASN A 88 6.18 7.40 -0.26
N TRP A 89 6.19 8.00 0.93
CA TRP A 89 7.17 8.98 1.36
C TRP A 89 8.15 8.31 2.30
N TYR A 90 9.40 8.10 1.87
CA TYR A 90 10.39 7.36 2.65
C TYR A 90 11.70 8.11 2.80
N VAL A 91 12.38 7.88 3.91
CA VAL A 91 13.63 8.56 4.26
C VAL A 91 14.79 7.70 3.78
N ALA A 92 15.32 8.02 2.59
CA ALA A 92 16.33 7.19 1.92
C ALA A 92 17.56 6.89 2.78
N ALA A 93 17.96 7.83 3.65
CA ALA A 93 19.08 7.67 4.57
C ALA A 93 18.86 6.60 5.66
N ARG A 94 17.60 6.17 5.89
CA ARG A 94 17.22 5.11 6.84
C ARG A 94 17.10 3.74 6.15
N LEU A 95 17.36 3.68 4.84
CA LEU A 95 17.38 2.45 4.05
C LEU A 95 18.82 2.15 3.62
N THR A 96 19.12 0.87 3.37
CA THR A 96 20.42 0.50 2.80
C THR A 96 20.54 0.98 1.34
N PRO A 97 21.76 1.17 0.80
CA PRO A 97 21.95 1.48 -0.61
C PRO A 97 21.29 0.45 -1.55
N ALA A 98 21.36 -0.83 -1.21
CA ALA A 98 20.73 -1.91 -1.97
C ALA A 98 19.20 -1.79 -2.01
N MET A 99 18.58 -1.43 -0.87
CA MET A 99 17.14 -1.18 -0.82
C MET A 99 16.74 0.03 -1.68
N ASN A 100 17.48 1.14 -1.57
CA ASN A 100 17.23 2.33 -2.38
C ASN A 100 17.35 2.02 -3.89
N HIS A 101 18.37 1.25 -4.28
CA HIS A 101 18.54 0.81 -5.66
C HIS A 101 17.39 -0.09 -6.13
N ALA A 102 17.01 -1.09 -5.33
CA ALA A 102 15.88 -1.95 -5.67
C ALA A 102 14.57 -1.17 -5.86
N LEU A 103 14.29 -0.18 -5.01
CA LEU A 103 13.10 0.66 -5.13
C LEU A 103 13.11 1.58 -6.37
N ALA A 104 14.30 1.95 -6.84
CA ALA A 104 14.48 2.81 -8.00
C ALA A 104 14.35 2.03 -9.31
N GLU A 105 14.97 0.85 -9.39
CA GLU A 105 15.22 0.14 -10.65
C GLU A 105 14.31 -1.08 -10.88
N THR A 106 13.49 -1.47 -9.89
CA THR A 106 12.69 -2.69 -9.99
C THR A 106 11.23 -2.46 -9.61
N ASP A 107 10.38 -3.41 -10.05
CA ASP A 107 8.98 -3.50 -9.66
C ASP A 107 8.77 -4.35 -8.39
N VAL A 108 9.82 -4.58 -7.59
CA VAL A 108 9.68 -5.30 -6.32
C VAL A 108 8.84 -4.44 -5.36
N PRO A 109 7.78 -5.00 -4.72
CA PRO A 109 6.98 -4.24 -3.76
C PRO A 109 7.78 -3.71 -2.58
N PHE A 110 7.44 -2.50 -2.13
CA PHE A 110 8.14 -1.79 -1.06
C PHE A 110 8.28 -2.67 0.20
N GLY A 111 7.18 -3.29 0.64
CA GLY A 111 7.17 -4.16 1.82
C GLY A 111 8.11 -5.36 1.73
N ARG A 112 8.39 -5.87 0.51
CA ARG A 112 9.37 -6.93 0.29
C ARG A 112 10.80 -6.41 0.36
N VAL A 113 11.07 -5.26 -0.25
CA VAL A 113 12.40 -4.62 -0.21
C VAL A 113 12.82 -4.29 1.22
N VAL A 114 11.91 -3.76 2.04
CA VAL A 114 12.22 -3.34 3.41
C VAL A 114 12.02 -4.45 4.45
N HIS A 115 11.71 -5.68 4.04
CA HIS A 115 11.36 -6.77 4.95
C HIS A 115 12.48 -7.04 5.97
N ALA A 116 13.74 -6.96 5.56
CA ALA A 116 14.90 -7.15 6.43
C ALA A 116 15.02 -6.10 7.55
N LEU A 117 14.30 -4.98 7.48
CA LEU A 117 14.21 -3.99 8.56
C LEU A 117 13.22 -4.39 9.66
N ALA A 118 12.51 -5.53 9.51
CA ALA A 118 11.46 -6.00 10.40
C ALA A 118 10.44 -4.88 10.76
N PRO A 119 9.80 -4.26 9.75
CA PRO A 119 9.01 -3.06 9.97
C PRO A 119 7.80 -3.30 10.86
N MET A 120 7.62 -2.40 11.82
CA MET A 120 6.37 -2.24 12.55
C MET A 120 5.48 -1.26 11.80
N ARG A 121 4.31 -1.75 11.35
CA ARG A 121 3.31 -0.95 10.65
C ARG A 121 2.24 -0.47 11.62
N ARG A 122 2.03 0.84 11.67
CA ARG A 122 0.94 1.48 12.42
C ARG A 122 -0.04 2.14 11.46
N THR A 123 -1.25 1.61 11.39
CA THR A 123 -2.35 2.24 10.64
C THR A 123 -2.71 3.58 11.28
N LEU A 124 -2.66 4.65 10.50
CA LEU A 124 -2.99 6.02 10.91
C LEU A 124 -4.45 6.36 10.62
N ALA A 125 -4.95 5.92 9.46
CA ALA A 125 -6.33 6.18 9.05
C ALA A 125 -6.82 5.08 8.11
N VAL A 126 -8.13 4.82 8.17
CA VAL A 126 -8.87 4.05 7.17
C VAL A 126 -10.06 4.89 6.75
N ARG A 127 -10.28 5.08 5.45
CA ARG A 127 -11.41 5.85 4.92
C ARG A 127 -12.18 5.02 3.91
N THR A 128 -13.48 4.87 4.11
CA THR A 128 -14.38 4.27 3.12
C THR A 128 -14.58 5.25 1.98
N LEU A 129 -14.36 4.79 0.74
CA LEU A 129 -14.54 5.58 -0.48
C LEU A 129 -15.72 5.08 -1.33
N TYR A 130 -16.19 3.87 -1.07
CA TYR A 130 -17.30 3.23 -1.76
C TYR A 130 -18.52 3.08 -0.86
N ALA A 131 -19.67 3.58 -1.34
CA ALA A 131 -20.94 3.54 -0.59
C ALA A 131 -22.13 3.03 -1.44
N ALA A 132 -21.88 2.46 -2.62
CA ALA A 132 -22.95 2.13 -3.56
C ALA A 132 -23.51 0.70 -3.38
N ALA A 133 -24.79 0.52 -3.73
CA ALA A 133 -25.51 -0.75 -3.65
C ALA A 133 -25.18 -1.73 -4.80
N ALA A 134 -24.57 -1.24 -5.88
CA ALA A 134 -24.15 -2.05 -7.01
C ALA A 134 -22.78 -2.70 -6.76
N PRO A 135 -22.35 -3.69 -7.55
CA PRO A 135 -20.96 -4.12 -7.56
C PRO A 135 -20.02 -3.03 -8.12
N PRO A 136 -18.84 -2.80 -7.52
CA PRO A 136 -17.87 -1.82 -8.03
C PRO A 136 -17.24 -2.27 -9.35
N SER A 137 -16.94 -1.32 -10.24
CA SER A 137 -16.06 -1.60 -11.39
C SER A 137 -14.63 -1.87 -10.94
N ALA A 138 -13.82 -2.51 -11.78
CA ALA A 138 -12.44 -2.84 -11.46
C ALA A 138 -11.58 -1.62 -11.04
N ALA A 139 -11.86 -0.44 -11.59
CA ALA A 139 -11.13 0.80 -11.31
C ALA A 139 -11.76 1.64 -10.18
N ALA A 140 -12.90 1.24 -9.63
CA ALA A 140 -13.57 2.03 -8.59
C ALA A 140 -12.76 2.02 -7.29
N PRO A 141 -12.47 3.19 -6.67
CA PRO A 141 -11.83 3.26 -5.37
C PRO A 141 -12.78 2.75 -4.28
N LEU A 142 -12.31 1.81 -3.46
CA LEU A 142 -13.10 1.14 -2.43
C LEU A 142 -12.91 1.79 -1.06
N PHE A 143 -11.66 1.92 -0.66
CA PHE A 143 -11.23 2.52 0.59
C PHE A 143 -9.76 2.94 0.47
N SER A 144 -9.33 3.82 1.38
CA SER A 144 -7.92 4.15 1.54
C SER A 144 -7.40 3.82 2.93
N ILE A 145 -6.10 3.57 3.00
CA ILE A 145 -5.37 3.38 4.25
C ILE A 145 -4.14 4.29 4.24
N ALA A 146 -3.95 5.03 5.32
CA ALA A 146 -2.68 5.68 5.62
C ALA A 146 -1.98 4.91 6.73
N ALA A 147 -0.68 4.64 6.59
CA ALA A 147 0.10 3.92 7.59
C ALA A 147 1.54 4.45 7.70
N LEU A 148 2.08 4.36 8.91
CA LEU A 148 3.49 4.67 9.21
C LEU A 148 4.25 3.37 9.43
N LEU A 149 5.40 3.24 8.79
CA LEU A 149 6.34 2.14 8.96
C LEU A 149 7.53 2.66 9.78
N ALA A 150 7.84 1.94 10.85
CA ALA A 150 9.00 2.18 11.69
C ALA A 150 9.81 0.89 11.85
N THR A 151 11.10 1.02 12.13
CA THR A 151 11.94 -0.09 12.59
C THR A 151 11.51 -0.54 14.01
N PRO A 152 11.96 -1.71 14.50
CA PRO A 152 11.61 -2.20 15.83
C PRO A 152 12.01 -1.27 16.99
N ASP A 153 13.07 -0.47 16.82
CA ASP A 153 13.52 0.57 17.74
C ASP A 153 12.70 1.88 17.64
N GLY A 154 11.64 1.90 16.81
CA GLY A 154 10.68 2.99 16.73
C GLY A 154 11.08 4.12 15.78
N VAL A 155 12.13 3.96 14.98
CA VAL A 155 12.53 4.98 14.00
C VAL A 155 11.60 4.91 12.79
N PRO A 156 10.75 5.92 12.54
CA PRO A 156 9.90 5.94 11.36
C PRO A 156 10.77 6.04 10.11
N PHE A 157 10.44 5.35 9.03
CA PHE A 157 11.23 5.44 7.80
C PHE A 157 10.38 5.54 6.53
N CYS A 158 9.08 5.25 6.61
CA CYS A 158 8.17 5.44 5.50
C CYS A 158 6.76 5.73 6.01
N GLU A 159 6.09 6.69 5.38
CA GLU A 159 4.65 6.85 5.46
C GLU A 159 4.05 6.51 4.10
N VAL A 160 2.96 5.75 4.11
CA VAL A 160 2.27 5.30 2.92
C VAL A 160 0.82 5.77 2.93
N GLU A 161 0.33 6.16 1.77
CA GLU A 161 -1.10 6.34 1.48
C GLU A 161 -1.50 5.41 0.34
N GLU A 162 -2.50 4.57 0.60
CA GLU A 162 -2.89 3.47 -0.27
C GLU A 162 -4.37 3.63 -0.61
N VAL A 163 -4.72 3.53 -1.90
CA VAL A 163 -6.10 3.46 -2.38
C VAL A 163 -6.34 2.10 -3.02
N TYR A 164 -7.27 1.32 -2.48
CA TYR A 164 -7.60 -0.02 -2.95
C TYR A 164 -8.75 0.02 -3.95
N LEU A 165 -8.63 -0.72 -5.06
CA LEU A 165 -9.53 -0.65 -6.21
C LEU A 165 -10.39 -1.90 -6.36
N GLY A 166 -11.53 -1.77 -7.04
CA GLY A 166 -12.51 -2.85 -7.27
C GLY A 166 -11.92 -4.17 -7.77
N ALA A 167 -10.85 -4.14 -8.58
CA ALA A 167 -10.19 -5.34 -9.08
C ALA A 167 -9.70 -6.28 -7.97
N VAL A 168 -9.44 -5.75 -6.77
CA VAL A 168 -9.03 -6.54 -5.60
C VAL A 168 -10.11 -7.51 -5.13
N LEU A 169 -11.38 -7.27 -5.48
CA LEU A 169 -12.47 -8.14 -5.07
C LEU A 169 -12.54 -9.41 -5.90
N GLY A 170 -12.00 -9.48 -7.11
CA GLY A 170 -12.03 -10.68 -7.96
C GLY A 170 -13.44 -11.13 -8.40
N GLY A 171 -13.62 -11.23 -9.72
CA GLY A 171 -14.85 -11.66 -10.39
C GLY A 171 -15.61 -10.50 -11.02
N THR A 172 -16.27 -10.63 -12.17
CA THR A 172 -16.08 -11.48 -13.37
C THR A 172 -16.02 -10.49 -14.53
N ALA A 173 -15.05 -10.62 -15.43
CA ALA A 173 -15.29 -10.13 -16.78
C ALA A 173 -16.43 -10.94 -17.41
#